data_AF-A0A6L7MF86-F1
#
_entry.id   AF-A0A6L7MF86-F1
#
_cell.length_a   1.000
_cell.length_b   1.000
_cell.length_c   1.000
_cell.angle_alpha   90.00
_cell.angle_beta   90.00
_cell.angle_gamma   90.00
#
_symmetry.space_group_name_H-M   'P 1'
#
loop_
_entity.id
_entity.type
_entity.pdbx_description
1 polymer ?
#
loop_
_entity_poly.entity_id
_entity_poly.type
_entity_poly.pdbx_seq_one_letter_code
_entity_poly.pdbx_strand_id
1 'polypeptide(L)'
;PPAGLLRPVRFPGRCCMIFIGPPIFPRWFRGYGGDSAVHDLLMQLPGGALSAMLVVMVLMFLLGFILDFIEITFVVVPIVGPVLLSLGIDPVWLGIMIAINLQTSFLTPPFGFALFYLRGVAPAEIRTKQIYRGVAPFIAIQVLTLLLLVQFPALATWLPDKIY
;
A
#
# COMPACT_ATOMS: atom_id res chain seq x y z
N PRO A 1 2.30 43.43 -10.63
CA PRO A 1 1.57 42.13 -10.55
C PRO A 1 2.49 40.91 -10.80
N PRO A 2 3.11 40.31 -9.76
CA PRO A 2 3.99 39.14 -9.91
C PRO A 2 3.33 37.79 -9.52
N ALA A 3 2.01 37.75 -9.33
CA ALA A 3 1.31 36.55 -8.83
C ALA A 3 1.18 35.40 -9.86
N GLY A 4 1.48 35.63 -11.14
CA GLY A 4 1.35 34.63 -12.21
C GLY A 4 2.53 33.66 -12.35
N LEU A 5 3.75 34.12 -12.07
CA LEU A 5 5.00 33.36 -12.29
C LEU A 5 5.30 32.30 -11.21
N LEU A 6 4.65 32.39 -10.04
CA LEU A 6 4.83 31.43 -8.95
C LEU A 6 3.88 30.21 -9.04
N ARG A 7 2.89 30.24 -9.95
CA ARG A 7 1.96 29.11 -10.17
C ARG A 7 2.65 27.82 -10.65
N PRO A 8 3.60 27.84 -11.61
CA PRO A 8 4.28 26.61 -12.05
C PRO A 8 5.22 26.00 -11.00
N VAL A 9 5.67 26.76 -9.99
CA VAL A 9 6.60 26.27 -8.95
C VAL A 9 5.84 25.65 -7.75
N ARG A 10 4.59 26.05 -7.50
CA ARG A 10 3.80 25.57 -6.35
C ARG A 10 3.37 24.10 -6.45
N PHE A 11 3.14 23.58 -7.65
CA PHE A 11 2.79 22.18 -7.85
C PHE A 11 3.96 21.24 -7.53
N PRO A 12 5.14 21.40 -8.15
CA PRO A 12 6.30 20.57 -7.83
C PRO A 12 6.75 20.73 -6.38
N GLY A 13 6.64 21.92 -5.79
CA GLY A 13 6.97 22.15 -4.38
C GLY A 13 6.14 21.32 -3.39
N ARG A 14 4.83 21.13 -3.66
CA ARG A 14 3.98 20.26 -2.84
C ARG A 14 4.33 18.79 -2.98
N CYS A 15 4.63 18.33 -4.20
CA CYS A 15 5.10 16.96 -4.41
C CYS A 15 6.41 16.70 -3.64
N CYS A 16 7.36 17.63 -3.67
CA CYS A 16 8.63 17.49 -2.92
C CYS A 16 8.41 17.33 -1.41
N MET A 17 7.47 18.05 -0.80
CA MET A 17 7.16 17.92 0.63
C MET A 17 6.65 16.52 1.00
N ILE A 18 5.87 15.87 0.12
CA ILE A 18 5.37 14.50 0.31
C ILE A 18 6.49 13.46 0.24
N PHE A 19 7.56 13.71 -0.52
CA PHE A 19 8.71 12.78 -0.57
C PHE A 19 9.71 12.97 0.58
N ILE A 20 9.85 14.19 1.12
CA ILE A 20 10.89 14.51 2.11
C ILE A 20 10.44 14.19 3.54
N GLY A 21 9.17 14.42 3.87
CA GLY A 21 8.66 14.25 5.25
C GLY A 21 8.56 12.79 5.73
N PRO A 22 7.82 11.93 5.02
CA PRO A 22 7.54 10.55 5.44
C PRO A 22 8.76 9.68 5.76
N PRO A 23 9.89 9.72 5.01
CA PRO A 23 11.06 8.88 5.31
C PRO A 23 11.76 9.21 6.64
N ILE A 24 11.48 10.36 7.24
CA ILE A 24 12.09 10.79 8.50
C ILE A 24 11.43 10.08 9.69
N PHE A 25 10.12 9.82 9.62
CA PHE A 25 9.36 9.20 10.72
C PHE A 25 9.87 7.79 11.10
N PRO A 26 10.10 6.84 10.16
CA PRO A 26 10.65 5.53 10.48
C PRO A 26 12.01 5.60 11.17
N ARG A 27 12.81 6.63 10.87
CA ARG A 27 14.14 6.80 11.47
C ARG A 27 14.04 7.17 12.94
N TRP A 28 13.16 8.11 13.30
CA TRP A 28 12.91 8.45 14.70
C TRP A 28 12.20 7.32 15.44
N PHE A 29 11.21 6.68 14.82
CA PHE A 29 10.49 5.55 15.40
C PHE A 29 11.45 4.41 15.79
N ARG A 30 12.40 4.06 14.90
CA ARG A 30 13.49 3.13 15.22
C ARG A 30 14.43 3.65 16.31
N GLY A 31 14.74 4.94 16.30
CA GLY A 31 15.56 5.57 17.35
C GLY A 31 14.95 5.43 18.75
N TYR A 32 13.63 5.33 18.88
CA TYR A 32 12.92 5.07 20.13
C TYR A 32 12.63 3.58 20.38
N GLY A 33 13.18 2.66 19.57
CA GLY A 33 12.98 1.21 19.72
C GLY A 33 11.62 0.69 19.24
N GLY A 34 10.89 1.48 18.45
CA GLY A 34 9.56 1.11 17.94
C GLY A 34 9.58 -0.12 17.04
N ASP A 35 10.68 -0.38 16.32
CA ASP A 35 10.87 -1.59 15.53
C ASP A 35 10.92 -2.86 16.37
N SER A 36 11.56 -2.80 17.55
CA SER A 36 11.58 -3.92 18.50
C SER A 36 10.18 -4.18 19.06
N ALA A 37 9.43 -3.12 19.39
CA ALA A 37 8.05 -3.26 19.85
C ALA A 37 7.12 -3.89 18.78
N VAL A 38 7.28 -3.50 17.51
CA VAL A 38 6.52 -4.11 16.40
C VAL A 38 6.95 -5.56 16.18
N HIS A 39 8.25 -5.87 16.27
CA HIS A 39 8.76 -7.23 16.17
C HIS A 39 8.17 -8.13 17.25
N ASP A 40 8.22 -7.70 18.51
CA ASP A 40 7.70 -8.47 19.65
C ASP A 40 6.19 -8.67 19.56
N LEU A 41 5.44 -7.66 19.10
CA LEU A 41 4.00 -7.76 18.88
C LEU A 41 3.67 -8.81 17.81
N LEU A 42 4.41 -8.80 16.70
CA LEU A 42 4.19 -9.73 15.60
C LEU A 42 4.64 -11.16 15.94
N MET A 43 5.70 -11.31 16.74
CA MET A 43 6.18 -12.62 17.23
C MET A 43 5.24 -13.28 18.24
N GLN A 44 4.45 -12.48 18.96
CA GLN A 44 3.44 -12.99 19.91
C GLN A 44 2.18 -13.52 19.20
N LEU A 45 2.03 -13.30 17.90
CA LEU A 45 0.85 -13.77 17.16
C LEU A 45 0.91 -15.29 16.92
N PRO A 46 -0.19 -16.02 17.19
CA PRO A 46 -0.28 -17.42 16.83
C PRO A 46 -0.28 -17.55 15.29
N GLY A 47 0.57 -18.42 14.74
CA GLY A 47 0.64 -18.71 13.29
C GLY A 47 1.93 -18.30 12.56
N GLY A 48 2.93 -17.78 13.28
CA GLY A 48 4.27 -17.51 12.74
C GLY A 48 4.31 -16.45 11.63
N ALA A 49 5.19 -16.64 10.65
CA ALA A 49 5.43 -15.65 9.59
C ALA A 49 4.17 -15.32 8.76
N LEU A 50 3.33 -16.32 8.47
CA LEU A 50 2.11 -16.14 7.66
C LEU A 50 1.04 -15.30 8.38
N SER A 51 0.84 -15.52 9.68
CA SER A 51 -0.14 -14.72 10.43
C SER A 51 0.34 -13.29 10.63
N ALA A 52 1.64 -13.09 10.92
CA ALA A 52 2.25 -11.76 10.97
C ALA A 52 2.08 -11.01 9.63
N MET A 53 2.31 -11.69 8.51
CA MET A 53 2.10 -11.12 7.18
C MET A 53 0.63 -10.73 6.96
N LEU A 54 -0.32 -11.62 7.22
CA LEU A 54 -1.74 -11.34 7.02
C LEU A 54 -2.21 -10.14 7.85
N VAL A 55 -1.77 -10.06 9.11
CA VAL A 55 -2.07 -8.91 9.98
C VAL A 55 -1.52 -7.61 9.38
N VAL A 56 -0.27 -7.62 8.90
CA VAL A 56 0.33 -6.45 8.24
C VAL A 56 -0.41 -6.10 6.95
N MET A 57 -0.81 -7.07 6.13
CA MET A 57 -1.60 -6.83 4.92
C MET A 57 -2.94 -6.17 5.26
N VAL A 58 -3.66 -6.68 6.26
CA VAL A 58 -4.95 -6.09 6.69
C VAL A 58 -4.74 -4.68 7.26
N LEU A 59 -3.72 -4.48 8.09
CA LEU A 59 -3.37 -3.15 8.62
C LEU A 59 -3.09 -2.16 7.48
N MET A 60 -2.24 -2.53 6.52
CA MET A 60 -1.91 -1.67 5.37
C MET A 60 -3.13 -1.39 4.49
N PHE A 61 -4.00 -2.37 4.30
CA PHE A 61 -5.25 -2.20 3.56
C PHE A 61 -6.19 -1.19 4.25
N LEU A 62 -6.34 -1.29 5.57
CA LEU A 62 -7.15 -0.33 6.34
C LEU A 62 -6.53 1.07 6.35
N LEU A 63 -5.20 1.18 6.51
CA LEU A 63 -4.49 2.46 6.42
C LEU A 63 -4.64 3.10 5.04
N GLY A 64 -4.68 2.29 3.97
CA GLY A 64 -4.87 2.73 2.59
C GLY A 64 -6.24 3.35 2.30
N PHE A 65 -7.17 3.33 3.26
CA PHE A 65 -8.41 4.11 3.16
C PHE A 65 -8.21 5.58 3.57
N ILE A 66 -7.20 5.89 4.38
CA ILE A 66 -6.99 7.24 4.92
C ILE A 66 -5.75 7.87 4.29
N LEU A 67 -4.69 7.08 4.08
CA LEU A 67 -3.37 7.52 3.60
C LEU A 67 -3.12 7.09 2.15
N ASP A 68 -2.25 7.84 1.45
CA ASP A 68 -1.84 7.52 0.09
C ASP A 68 -0.85 6.33 0.06
N PHE A 69 -0.78 5.56 -1.04
CA PHE A 69 0.15 4.45 -1.21
C PHE A 69 1.59 4.91 -1.12
N ILE A 70 1.89 6.14 -1.60
CA ILE A 70 3.23 6.74 -1.47
C ILE A 70 3.58 6.91 0.00
N GLU A 71 2.67 7.48 0.80
CA GLU A 71 2.88 7.71 2.23
C GLU A 71 3.05 6.38 2.98
N ILE A 72 2.19 5.40 2.72
CA ILE A 72 2.30 4.07 3.35
C ILE A 72 3.61 3.39 2.97
N THR A 73 4.04 3.49 1.71
CA THR A 73 5.29 2.87 1.24
C THR A 73 6.51 3.53 1.89
N PHE A 74 6.49 4.83 2.16
CA PHE A 74 7.62 5.51 2.80
C PHE A 74 7.59 5.45 4.34
N VAL A 75 6.43 5.25 4.96
CA VAL A 75 6.29 5.18 6.42
C VAL A 75 6.26 3.74 6.92
N VAL A 76 5.32 2.94 6.44
CA VAL A 76 4.99 1.64 7.03
C VAL A 76 5.96 0.57 6.54
N VAL A 77 6.21 0.49 5.23
CA VAL A 77 7.08 -0.56 4.65
C VAL A 77 8.49 -0.59 5.26
N PRO A 78 9.18 0.54 5.52
CA PRO A 78 10.49 0.51 6.16
C PRO A 78 10.47 0.07 7.63
N ILE A 79 9.30 0.07 8.27
CA ILE A 79 9.10 -0.38 9.65
C ILE A 79 8.76 -1.88 9.65
N VAL A 80 7.73 -2.30 8.92
CA VAL A 80 7.24 -3.69 8.93
C VAL A 80 8.03 -4.61 8.01
N GLY A 81 8.57 -4.09 6.91
CA GLY A 81 9.30 -4.87 5.91
C GLY A 81 10.48 -5.64 6.51
N PRO A 82 11.44 -4.98 7.19
CA PRO A 82 12.57 -5.67 7.82
C PRO A 82 12.14 -6.73 8.84
N VAL A 83 11.06 -6.48 9.57
CA VAL A 83 10.49 -7.43 10.55
C VAL A 83 9.92 -8.67 9.85
N LEU A 84 9.21 -8.50 8.74
CA LEU A 84 8.68 -9.63 7.97
C LEU A 84 9.78 -10.42 7.26
N LEU A 85 10.82 -9.75 6.76
CA LEU A 85 11.97 -10.41 6.15
C LEU A 85 12.77 -11.22 7.17
N SER A 86 12.89 -10.75 8.41
CA SER A 86 13.57 -11.52 9.48
C SER A 86 12.80 -12.77 9.90
N LEU A 87 11.49 -12.83 9.61
CA LEU A 87 10.66 -14.03 9.78
C LEU A 87 10.82 -15.05 8.63
N GLY A 88 11.71 -14.79 7.66
CA GLY A 88 11.98 -15.68 6.53
C GLY A 88 11.03 -15.52 5.35
N ILE A 89 10.27 -14.41 5.30
CA ILE A 89 9.42 -14.10 4.15
C ILE A 89 10.28 -13.63 2.97
N ASP A 90 10.00 -14.16 1.79
CA ASP A 90 10.67 -13.75 0.56
C ASP A 90 10.37 -12.26 0.22
N PRO A 91 11.39 -11.43 -0.06
CA PRO A 91 11.21 -10.01 -0.34
C PRO A 91 10.43 -9.73 -1.63
N VAL A 92 10.57 -10.58 -2.66
CA VAL A 92 9.87 -10.39 -3.93
C VAL A 92 8.39 -10.67 -3.75
N TRP A 93 8.06 -11.79 -3.11
CA TRP A 93 6.69 -12.14 -2.79
C TRP A 93 6.04 -11.11 -1.87
N LEU A 94 6.75 -10.67 -0.82
CA LEU A 94 6.26 -9.60 0.08
C LEU A 94 5.98 -8.30 -0.68
N GLY A 95 6.88 -7.88 -1.57
CA GLY A 95 6.73 -6.68 -2.37
C GLY A 95 5.50 -6.74 -3.29
N ILE A 96 5.28 -7.88 -3.95
CA ILE A 96 4.12 -8.09 -4.83
C ILE A 96 2.81 -8.10 -4.02
N MET A 97 2.80 -8.79 -2.88
CA MET A 97 1.66 -8.82 -1.96
C MET A 97 1.28 -7.41 -1.50
N ILE A 98 2.26 -6.61 -1.05
CA ILE A 98 2.05 -5.21 -0.65
C ILE A 98 1.50 -4.38 -1.82
N ALA A 99 2.11 -4.51 -3.00
CA ALA A 99 1.73 -3.72 -4.17
C ALA A 99 0.27 -3.96 -4.58
N ILE A 100 -0.15 -5.23 -4.68
CA ILE A 100 -1.53 -5.58 -5.04
C ILE A 100 -2.49 -5.19 -3.94
N ASN A 101 -2.13 -5.40 -2.67
CA ASN A 101 -2.96 -5.04 -1.53
C ASN A 101 -3.25 -3.53 -1.47
N LEU A 102 -2.23 -2.69 -1.66
CA LEU A 102 -2.39 -1.24 -1.69
C LEU A 102 -3.19 -0.78 -2.91
N GLN A 103 -2.95 -1.35 -4.10
CA GLN A 103 -3.76 -1.05 -5.29
C GLN A 103 -5.25 -1.38 -5.07
N THR A 104 -5.54 -2.49 -4.39
CA THR A 104 -6.92 -2.91 -4.08
C THR A 104 -7.59 -1.94 -3.11
N SER A 105 -6.85 -1.48 -2.09
CA SER A 105 -7.34 -0.48 -1.13
C SER A 105 -7.80 0.80 -1.83
N PHE A 106 -7.02 1.29 -2.80
CA PHE A 106 -7.32 2.51 -3.57
C PHE A 106 -8.60 2.44 -4.40
N LEU A 107 -9.01 1.23 -4.77
CA LEU A 107 -10.19 0.98 -5.60
C LEU A 107 -11.42 0.61 -4.77
N THR A 108 -11.27 0.32 -3.47
CA THR A 108 -12.38 -0.13 -2.63
C THR A 108 -13.27 1.06 -2.24
N PRO A 109 -14.61 0.93 -2.20
CA PRO A 109 -15.53 2.06 -2.07
C PRO A 109 -15.59 2.87 -0.76
N PRO A 110 -15.01 2.50 0.41
CA PRO A 110 -15.15 3.35 1.60
C PRO A 110 -14.40 4.69 1.44
N PHE A 111 -13.26 4.71 0.73
CA PHE A 111 -12.45 5.92 0.51
C PHE A 111 -11.65 5.91 -0.81
N GLY A 112 -12.07 5.15 -1.83
CA GLY A 112 -11.31 5.01 -3.07
C GLY A 112 -11.11 6.35 -3.80
N PHE A 113 -9.96 7.00 -3.61
CA PHE A 113 -9.61 8.28 -4.23
C PHE A 113 -9.78 8.23 -5.75
N ALA A 114 -9.45 7.09 -6.37
CA ALA A 114 -9.66 6.86 -7.79
C ALA A 114 -11.15 6.92 -8.19
N LEU A 115 -12.04 6.36 -7.38
CA LEU A 115 -13.50 6.39 -7.61
C LEU A 115 -14.08 7.80 -7.44
N PHE A 116 -13.61 8.56 -6.44
CA PHE A 116 -14.00 9.96 -6.25
C PHE A 116 -13.45 10.87 -7.35
N TYR A 117 -12.23 10.63 -7.79
CA TYR A 117 -11.64 11.32 -8.93
C TYR A 117 -12.45 11.07 -10.21
N LEU A 118 -12.78 9.80 -10.50
CA LEU A 118 -13.62 9.44 -11.65
C LEU A 118 -15.01 10.08 -11.54
N ARG A 119 -15.60 10.16 -10.35
CA ARG A 119 -16.87 10.88 -10.14
C ARG A 119 -16.74 12.39 -10.39
N GLY A 120 -15.59 12.99 -10.10
CA GLY A 120 -15.31 14.41 -10.30
C GLY A 120 -15.16 14.82 -11.78
N VAL A 121 -14.70 13.90 -12.63
CA VAL A 121 -14.59 14.13 -14.09
C VAL A 121 -15.76 13.56 -14.89
N ALA A 122 -16.59 12.70 -14.28
CA ALA A 122 -17.74 12.10 -14.95
C ALA A 122 -18.90 13.10 -15.16
N PRO A 123 -19.55 13.09 -16.34
CA PRO A 123 -20.78 13.84 -16.60
C PRO A 123 -21.86 13.54 -15.56
N ALA A 124 -22.73 14.51 -15.28
CA ALA A 124 -23.81 14.38 -14.29
C ALA A 124 -24.80 13.23 -14.58
N GLU A 125 -24.83 12.75 -15.82
CA GLU A 125 -25.62 11.61 -16.28
C GLU A 125 -25.15 10.26 -15.72
N ILE A 126 -23.85 10.14 -15.37
CA ILE A 126 -23.27 8.91 -14.83
C ILE A 126 -23.51 8.85 -13.32
N ARG A 127 -24.31 7.88 -12.89
CA ARG A 127 -24.58 7.65 -11.46
C ARG A 127 -23.37 6.99 -10.81
N THR A 128 -23.08 7.35 -9.56
CA THR A 128 -22.00 6.74 -8.74
C THR A 128 -22.09 5.20 -8.73
N LYS A 129 -23.30 4.64 -8.75
CA LYS A 129 -23.54 3.19 -8.80
C LYS A 129 -23.00 2.52 -10.08
N GLN A 130 -22.96 3.22 -11.21
CA GLN A 130 -22.40 2.68 -12.46
C GLN A 130 -20.87 2.62 -12.40
N ILE A 131 -20.24 3.63 -11.81
CA ILE A 131 -18.78 3.67 -11.58
C ILE A 131 -18.37 2.52 -10.66
N TYR A 132 -19.10 2.31 -9.56
CA TYR A 132 -18.82 1.22 -8.61
C TYR A 132 -19.01 -0.16 -9.25
N ARG A 133 -20.04 -0.32 -10.08
CA ARG A 133 -20.28 -1.57 -10.81
C ARG A 133 -19.21 -1.84 -11.88
N GLY A 134 -18.63 -0.80 -12.46
CA GLY A 134 -17.51 -0.92 -13.41
C GLY A 134 -16.20 -1.33 -12.76
N VAL A 135 -15.93 -0.86 -11.54
CA VAL A 135 -14.71 -1.21 -10.77
C VAL A 135 -14.82 -2.56 -10.05
N ALA A 136 -16.03 -2.99 -9.68
CA ALA A 136 -16.26 -4.28 -9.02
C ALA A 136 -15.56 -5.49 -9.66
N PRO A 137 -15.60 -5.73 -10.99
CA PRO A 137 -14.88 -6.85 -11.60
C PRO A 137 -13.36 -6.73 -11.44
N PHE A 138 -12.82 -5.52 -11.41
CA PHE A 138 -11.38 -5.31 -11.24
C PHE A 138 -10.94 -5.63 -9.80
N ILE A 139 -11.72 -5.20 -8.80
CA ILE A 139 -11.48 -5.58 -7.39
C ILE A 139 -11.54 -7.10 -7.22
N ALA A 140 -12.51 -7.76 -7.86
CA ALA A 140 -12.64 -9.21 -7.79
C ALA A 140 -11.40 -9.93 -8.34
N ILE A 141 -10.85 -9.47 -9.46
CA ILE A 141 -9.60 -10.01 -10.02
C ILE A 141 -8.42 -9.74 -9.07
N GLN A 142 -8.32 -8.56 -8.46
CA GLN A 142 -7.23 -8.26 -7.53
C GLN A 142 -7.26 -9.15 -6.27
N VAL A 143 -8.45 -9.34 -5.68
CA VAL A 143 -8.64 -10.23 -4.53
C VAL A 143 -8.34 -11.67 -4.92
N LEU A 144 -8.76 -12.11 -6.12
CA LEU A 144 -8.41 -13.44 -6.65
C LEU A 144 -6.90 -13.62 -6.77
N THR A 145 -6.20 -12.62 -7.32
CA THR A 145 -4.74 -12.66 -7.44
C THR A 145 -4.07 -12.72 -6.06
N LEU A 146 -4.54 -11.95 -5.08
CA LEU A 146 -4.06 -12.04 -3.68
C LEU A 146 -4.24 -13.44 -3.12
N LEU A 147 -5.43 -14.04 -3.29
CA LEU A 147 -5.70 -15.40 -2.82
C LEU A 147 -4.80 -16.44 -3.51
N LEU A 148 -4.59 -16.31 -4.82
CA LEU A 148 -3.70 -17.18 -5.59
C LEU A 148 -2.25 -17.04 -5.12
N LEU A 149 -1.78 -15.83 -4.83
CA LEU A 149 -0.41 -15.60 -4.33
C LEU A 149 -0.19 -16.11 -2.92
N VAL A 150 -1.22 -16.09 -2.06
CA VAL A 150 -1.16 -16.68 -0.72
C VAL A 150 -1.06 -18.21 -0.81
N GLN A 151 -1.81 -18.84 -1.72
CA GLN A 151 -1.81 -20.30 -1.88
C GLN A 151 -0.63 -20.82 -2.71
N PHE A 152 -0.15 -20.02 -3.66
CA PHE A 152 0.93 -20.37 -4.59
C PHE A 152 1.97 -19.25 -4.64
N PRO A 153 2.81 -19.10 -3.60
CA PRO A 153 3.87 -18.09 -3.57
C PRO A 153 4.86 -18.24 -4.74
N ALA A 154 5.00 -19.48 -5.25
CA ALA A 154 5.78 -19.78 -6.44
C ALA A 154 5.36 -18.97 -7.68
N LEU A 155 4.10 -18.52 -7.81
CA LEU A 155 3.71 -17.67 -8.94
C LEU A 155 4.45 -16.33 -8.97
N ALA A 156 4.85 -15.82 -7.81
CA ALA A 156 5.63 -14.59 -7.69
C ALA A 156 7.14 -14.84 -7.83
N THR A 157 7.64 -15.96 -7.28
CA THR A 157 9.08 -16.23 -7.20
C THR A 157 9.62 -17.01 -8.40
N TRP A 158 8.78 -17.74 -9.12
CA TRP A 158 9.20 -18.63 -10.21
C TRP A 158 9.90 -17.92 -11.37
N LEU A 159 9.46 -16.70 -11.72
CA LEU A 159 10.07 -15.94 -12.80
C LEU A 159 11.46 -15.38 -12.40
N PRO A 160 11.63 -14.73 -11.22
CA PRO A 160 12.95 -14.42 -10.68
C PRO A 160 13.89 -15.62 -10.59
N ASP A 161 13.44 -16.75 -10.04
CA ASP A 161 14.24 -17.98 -9.84
C ASP A 161 14.73 -18.63 -11.14
N LYS A 162 14.13 -18.26 -12.29
CA LYS A 162 14.52 -18.75 -13.62
C LYS A 162 15.46 -17.81 -14.37
N ILE A 163 15.48 -16.53 -14.00
CA ILE A 163 16.23 -15.48 -14.71
C ILE A 163 17.51 -15.13 -13.94
N TYR A 164 17.50 -15.24 -12.61
CA TYR A 164 18.63 -15.01 -11.70
C TYR A 164 19.05 -16.31 -11.01
#